data_AF-F3CEK5-F1
#
_entry.id   AF-F3CEK5-F1
#
_cell.length_a   1.000
_cell.length_b   1.000
_cell.length_c   1.000
_cell.angle_alpha   90.00
_cell.angle_beta   90.00
_cell.angle_gamma   90.00
#
_symmetry.space_group_name_H-M   'P 1'
#
loop_
_entity.id
_entity.type
_entity.pdbx_description
1 polymer ?
#
loop_
_entity_poly.entity_id
_entity_poly.type
_entity_poly.pdbx_seq_one_letter_code
_entity_poly.pdbx_strand_id
1 'polypeptide(L)'
;GQVKYDLVHTIFCGTDTVVTAVGDNKQQIMRWALAMDDPFSEFDADFGGLRTTLFNNYRSSPDLVRIQHVLAQALDSGAMEPISQTEGTIDGESCVILDFPSPKTEARHLAKTISAAIADKKLLPRDFVRTRSAEGRGLRRCIETSF
;
A
#
# COMPACT_ATOMS: atom_id res chain seq x y z
N GLY A 1 -11.19 2.03 -16.06
CA GLY A 1 -9.76 2.17 -16.38
C GLY A 1 -9.66 2.85 -17.72
N GLN A 2 -10.03 2.10 -18.77
CA GLN A 2 -9.94 2.51 -20.17
C GLN A 2 -10.42 3.93 -20.46
N VAL A 3 -11.63 4.30 -20.04
CA VAL A 3 -12.18 5.66 -20.30
C VAL A 3 -11.27 6.80 -19.82
N LYS A 4 -10.55 6.62 -18.70
CA LYS A 4 -9.61 7.64 -18.21
C LYS A 4 -8.37 7.72 -19.09
N TYR A 5 -7.89 6.57 -19.56
CA TYR A 5 -6.74 6.48 -20.46
C TYR A 5 -7.07 7.04 -21.84
N ASP A 6 -8.22 6.65 -22.42
CA ASP A 6 -8.67 7.13 -23.73
C ASP A 6 -8.79 8.66 -23.76
N LEU A 7 -9.21 9.28 -22.65
CA LEU A 7 -9.24 10.73 -22.52
C LEU A 7 -7.84 11.34 -22.60
N VAL A 8 -6.87 10.80 -21.86
CA VAL A 8 -5.46 11.25 -21.90
C VAL A 8 -4.88 11.06 -23.31
N HIS A 9 -5.10 9.88 -23.90
CA HIS A 9 -4.68 9.58 -25.26
C HIS A 9 -5.24 10.60 -26.25
N THR A 10 -6.55 10.84 -26.21
CA THR A 10 -7.23 11.76 -27.14
C THR A 10 -6.72 13.20 -27.03
N ILE A 11 -6.38 13.66 -25.82
CA ILE A 11 -5.96 15.05 -25.60
C ILE A 11 -4.50 15.27 -26.04
N PHE A 12 -3.62 14.31 -25.76
CA PHE A 12 -2.17 14.56 -25.83
C PHE A 12 -1.44 13.80 -26.93
N CYS A 13 -1.99 12.69 -27.43
CA CYS A 13 -1.32 11.88 -28.46
C CYS A 13 -1.13 12.69 -29.76
N GLY A 14 0.09 12.68 -30.29
CA GLY A 14 0.47 13.44 -31.49
C GLY A 14 0.70 14.95 -31.28
N THR A 15 0.64 15.44 -30.04
CA THR A 15 0.98 16.83 -29.70
C THR A 15 2.44 16.94 -29.24
N ASP A 16 2.98 18.16 -29.19
CA ASP A 16 4.31 18.43 -28.62
C ASP A 16 4.34 18.43 -27.08
N THR A 17 3.24 18.01 -26.43
CA THR A 17 3.12 18.00 -24.97
C THR A 17 3.95 16.86 -24.37
N VAL A 18 4.79 17.17 -23.38
CA VAL A 18 5.48 16.14 -22.59
C VAL A 18 4.53 15.57 -21.55
N VAL A 19 4.26 14.27 -21.64
CA VAL A 19 3.43 13.53 -20.66
C VAL A 19 4.33 12.61 -19.82
N THR A 20 4.13 12.62 -18.51
CA THR A 20 4.83 11.72 -17.58
C THR A 20 3.80 10.96 -16.75
N ALA A 21 3.72 9.65 -16.96
CA ALA A 21 2.89 8.74 -16.17
C ALA A 21 3.67 8.20 -14.96
N VAL A 22 3.03 8.19 -13.79
CA VAL A 22 3.62 7.66 -12.54
C VAL A 22 2.66 6.68 -11.87
N GLY A 23 3.20 5.64 -11.26
CA GLY A 23 2.43 4.65 -10.51
C GLY A 23 3.23 3.37 -10.24
N ASP A 24 2.56 2.37 -9.67
CA ASP A 24 3.15 1.09 -9.31
C ASP A 24 2.19 -0.05 -9.69
N ASN A 25 2.64 -0.93 -10.59
CA ASN A 25 1.86 -2.09 -11.03
C ASN A 25 1.53 -3.05 -9.87
N LYS A 26 2.37 -3.11 -8.84
CA LYS A 26 2.18 -3.97 -7.67
C LYS A 26 1.11 -3.43 -6.71
N GLN A 27 0.66 -2.18 -6.89
CA GLN A 27 -0.35 -1.52 -6.05
C GLN A 27 -1.72 -1.36 -6.73
N GLN A 28 -1.97 -2.12 -7.80
CA GLN A 28 -3.25 -2.10 -8.51
C GLN A 28 -4.38 -2.82 -7.74
N ILE A 29 -4.85 -2.21 -6.65
CA ILE A 29 -5.92 -2.78 -5.81
C ILE A 29 -7.34 -2.57 -6.38
N MET A 30 -7.47 -1.75 -7.42
CA MET A 30 -8.76 -1.34 -8.00
C MET A 30 -9.14 -2.13 -9.26
N ARG A 31 -8.52 -3.29 -9.52
CA ARG A 31 -8.87 -4.14 -10.68
C ARG A 31 -10.35 -4.55 -10.70
N TRP A 32 -10.95 -4.76 -9.53
CA TRP A 32 -12.39 -5.01 -9.40
C TRP A 32 -13.28 -3.87 -9.93
N ALA A 33 -12.74 -2.65 -10.01
CA ALA A 33 -13.42 -1.45 -10.51
C ALA A 33 -12.99 -1.12 -11.96
N LEU A 34 -12.74 -2.16 -12.77
CA LEU A 34 -12.38 -2.05 -14.19
C LEU A 34 -11.08 -1.24 -14.42
N ALA A 35 -10.12 -1.27 -13.49
CA ALA A 35 -8.79 -0.73 -13.76
C ALA A 35 -8.13 -1.52 -14.91
N MET A 36 -7.35 -0.85 -15.75
CA MET A 36 -6.61 -1.52 -16.82
C MET A 36 -5.58 -2.48 -16.21
N ASP A 37 -5.34 -3.60 -16.88
CA ASP A 37 -4.42 -4.62 -16.38
C ASP A 37 -2.96 -4.17 -16.51
N ASP A 38 -2.59 -3.53 -17.63
CA ASP A 38 -1.24 -3.05 -17.88
C ASP A 38 -1.19 -1.66 -18.57
N PRO A 39 -1.61 -0.60 -17.87
CA PRO A 39 -1.67 0.74 -18.45
C PRO A 39 -0.29 1.32 -18.83
N PHE A 40 0.81 0.80 -18.27
CA PHE A 40 2.14 1.28 -18.63
C PHE A 40 2.62 0.75 -19.97
N SER A 41 2.34 -0.50 -20.30
CA SER A 41 2.72 -1.02 -21.62
C SER A 41 1.94 -0.33 -22.76
N GLU A 42 0.66 -0.03 -22.53
CA GLU A 42 -0.14 0.80 -23.46
C GLU A 42 0.44 2.21 -23.57
N PHE A 43 0.76 2.85 -22.43
CA PHE A 43 1.39 4.17 -22.43
C PHE A 43 2.74 4.20 -23.17
N ASP A 44 3.58 3.21 -22.95
CA ASP A 44 4.89 3.08 -23.59
C ASP A 44 4.72 2.96 -25.13
N ALA A 45 3.71 2.22 -25.59
CA ALA A 45 3.40 2.05 -27.00
C ALA A 45 2.83 3.31 -27.66
N ASP A 46 1.91 4.01 -26.99
CA ASP A 46 1.20 5.16 -27.56
C ASP A 46 2.03 6.46 -27.51
N PHE A 47 2.83 6.64 -26.45
CA PHE A 47 3.58 7.88 -26.21
C PHE A 47 5.10 7.73 -26.36
N GLY A 48 5.61 6.54 -26.69
CA GLY A 48 7.04 6.27 -26.75
C GLY A 48 7.73 6.44 -25.40
N GLY A 49 7.04 6.02 -24.32
CA GLY A 49 7.46 6.22 -22.94
C GLY A 49 8.83 5.63 -22.61
N LEU A 50 9.66 6.36 -21.86
CA LEU A 50 10.89 5.85 -21.27
C LEU A 50 10.64 5.45 -19.81
N ARG A 51 10.74 4.15 -19.53
CA ARG A 51 10.46 3.61 -18.20
C ARG A 51 11.62 3.85 -17.24
N THR A 52 11.35 4.54 -16.14
CA THR A 52 12.32 4.74 -15.05
C THR A 52 11.76 4.14 -13.76
N THR A 53 12.43 3.13 -13.22
CA THR A 53 12.04 2.51 -11.95
C THR A 53 12.69 3.22 -10.77
N LEU A 54 11.90 3.55 -9.76
CA LEU A 54 12.38 4.14 -8.51
C LEU A 54 12.52 3.05 -7.45
N PHE A 55 13.76 2.83 -6.97
CA PHE A 55 14.05 1.77 -6.00
C PHE A 55 14.06 2.24 -4.55
N ASN A 56 14.18 3.55 -4.31
CA ASN A 56 14.37 4.06 -2.96
C ASN A 56 13.04 4.16 -2.20
N ASN A 57 13.00 3.58 -1.00
CA ASN A 57 11.89 3.70 -0.05
C ASN A 57 12.29 4.65 1.09
N TYR A 58 11.71 5.85 1.10
CA TYR A 58 11.99 6.89 2.11
C TYR A 58 11.02 6.86 3.30
N ARG A 59 10.18 5.82 3.42
CA ARG A 59 9.12 5.75 4.44
C ARG A 59 9.35 4.63 5.45
N SER A 60 9.68 3.43 4.96
CA SER A 60 9.74 2.20 5.75
C SER A 60 11.17 1.88 6.14
N SER A 61 11.36 1.44 7.38
CA SER A 61 12.65 0.94 7.88
C SER A 61 13.16 -0.25 7.04
N PRO A 62 14.47 -0.55 7.09
CA PRO A 62 15.05 -1.67 6.34
C PRO A 62 14.32 -3.00 6.58
N ASP A 63 13.93 -3.29 7.83
CA ASP A 63 13.19 -4.51 8.16
C ASP A 63 11.79 -4.56 7.55
N LEU A 64 11.06 -3.45 7.58
CA LEU A 64 9.72 -3.39 6.96
C LEU A 64 9.81 -3.51 5.45
N VAL A 65 10.83 -2.92 4.81
CA VAL A 65 11.08 -3.06 3.37
C VAL A 65 11.34 -4.52 3.00
N ARG A 66 12.16 -5.23 3.78
CA ARG A 66 12.44 -6.66 3.59
C ARG A 66 11.18 -7.52 3.69
N ILE A 67 10.34 -7.27 4.70
CA ILE A 67 9.06 -8.00 4.86
C ILE A 67 8.12 -7.72 3.68
N GLN A 68 7.99 -6.45 3.27
CA GLN A 68 7.18 -6.06 2.12
C GLN A 68 7.68 -6.73 0.83
N HIS A 69 8.99 -6.85 0.65
CA HIS A 69 9.59 -7.51 -0.50
C HIS A 69 9.25 -9.00 -0.57
N VAL A 70 9.29 -9.73 0.55
CA VAL A 70 8.87 -11.14 0.60
C VAL A 70 7.41 -11.30 0.16
N LEU A 71 6.52 -10.41 0.61
CA LEU A 71 5.11 -10.41 0.19
C LEU A 71 4.97 -10.06 -1.30
N ALA A 72 5.76 -9.12 -1.80
CA ALA A 72 5.76 -8.76 -3.22
C ALA A 72 6.24 -9.92 -4.10
N GLN A 73 7.25 -10.67 -3.69
CA GLN A 73 7.75 -11.85 -4.40
C GLN A 73 6.73 -12.98 -4.51
N ALA A 74 5.85 -13.11 -3.51
CA ALA A 74 4.75 -14.07 -3.56
C ALA A 74 3.69 -13.73 -4.64
N LEU A 75 3.57 -12.45 -5.00
CA LEU A 75 2.66 -11.96 -6.05
C LEU A 75 3.35 -11.89 -7.42
N ASP A 76 4.62 -11.50 -7.43
CA ASP A 76 5.45 -11.31 -8.61
C ASP A 76 6.87 -11.78 -8.30
N SER A 77 7.24 -12.97 -8.80
CA SER A 77 8.58 -13.54 -8.58
C SER A 77 9.73 -12.66 -9.11
N GLY A 78 9.44 -11.74 -10.05
CA GLY A 78 10.40 -10.76 -10.57
C GLY A 78 10.46 -9.46 -9.75
N ALA A 79 9.75 -9.38 -8.62
CA ALA A 79 9.74 -8.18 -7.80
C ALA A 79 11.15 -7.88 -7.29
N MET A 80 11.66 -6.69 -7.62
CA MET A 80 12.91 -6.16 -7.06
C MET A 80 12.70 -5.63 -5.65
N GLU A 81 13.70 -5.80 -4.77
CA GLU A 81 13.69 -5.26 -3.41
C GLU A 81 13.93 -3.74 -3.44
N PRO A 82 13.06 -2.93 -2.82
CA PRO A 82 13.35 -1.51 -2.62
C PRO A 82 14.53 -1.29 -1.66
N ILE A 83 15.24 -0.18 -1.81
CA ILE A 83 16.33 0.22 -0.91
C ILE A 83 15.77 1.20 0.11
N SER A 84 15.70 0.80 1.39
CA SER A 84 15.31 1.73 2.46
C SER A 84 16.33 2.86 2.57
N GLN A 85 15.83 4.09 2.67
CA GLN A 85 16.60 5.32 2.91
C GLN A 85 16.30 5.89 4.30
N THR A 86 15.69 5.10 5.19
CA THR A 86 15.41 5.48 6.57
C THR A 86 16.21 4.63 7.54
N GLU A 87 16.50 5.19 8.70
CA GLU A 87 17.07 4.42 9.80
C GLU A 87 15.98 3.59 10.51
N GLY A 88 16.38 2.50 11.15
CA GLY A 88 15.50 1.75 12.05
C GLY A 88 15.17 2.62 13.27
N THR A 89 13.91 2.97 13.46
CA THR A 89 13.44 3.87 14.53
C THR A 89 12.91 3.14 15.75
N ILE A 90 12.89 1.81 15.73
CA ILE A 90 12.33 0.97 16.80
C ILE A 90 13.43 0.03 17.29
N ASP A 91 13.65 0.02 18.61
CA ASP A 91 14.42 -1.01 19.29
C ASP A 91 13.51 -2.23 19.50
N GLY A 92 13.79 -3.33 18.80
CA GLY A 92 13.00 -4.57 18.83
C GLY A 92 12.33 -4.94 17.50
N GLU A 93 11.25 -5.71 17.58
CA GLU A 93 10.60 -6.30 16.40
C GLU A 93 9.80 -5.27 15.60
N SER A 94 10.18 -5.09 14.32
CA SER A 94 9.47 -4.20 13.38
C SER A 94 8.08 -4.73 12.96
N CYS A 95 7.83 -6.02 13.13
CA CYS A 95 6.57 -6.67 12.76
C CYS A 95 6.32 -7.87 13.67
N VAL A 96 5.09 -8.00 14.16
CA VAL A 96 4.64 -9.11 15.00
C VAL A 96 3.34 -9.69 14.45
N ILE A 97 3.23 -11.02 14.48
CA ILE A 97 2.00 -11.74 14.14
C ILE A 97 1.37 -12.21 15.44
N LEU A 98 0.16 -11.74 15.72
CA LEU A 98 -0.59 -12.08 16.92
C LEU A 98 -1.87 -12.80 16.53
N ASP A 99 -2.12 -13.94 17.17
CA ASP A 99 -3.37 -14.70 17.04
C ASP A 99 -4.25 -14.48 18.27
N PHE A 100 -5.56 -14.29 18.06
CA PHE A 100 -6.51 -14.01 19.12
C PHE A 100 -7.75 -14.90 19.02
N PRO A 101 -8.26 -15.42 20.14
CA PRO A 101 -9.41 -16.32 20.15
C PRO A 101 -10.74 -15.60 19.84
N SER A 102 -10.79 -14.27 19.88
CA SER A 102 -11.97 -13.50 19.49
C SER A 102 -11.64 -12.06 19.09
N PRO A 103 -12.47 -11.41 18.24
CA PRO A 103 -12.31 -10.00 17.90
C PRO A 103 -12.36 -9.06 19.13
N LYS A 104 -13.11 -9.43 20.17
CA LYS A 104 -13.19 -8.65 21.41
C LYS A 104 -11.86 -8.70 22.19
N THR A 105 -11.18 -9.85 22.18
CA THR A 105 -9.88 -10.02 22.82
C THR A 105 -8.80 -9.25 22.06
N GLU A 106 -8.80 -9.36 20.73
CA GLU A 106 -7.93 -8.58 19.84
C GLU A 106 -8.08 -7.07 20.11
N ALA A 107 -9.30 -6.55 20.04
CA ALA A 107 -9.56 -5.12 20.23
C ALA A 107 -9.08 -4.62 21.61
N ARG A 108 -9.31 -5.40 22.67
CA ARG A 108 -8.82 -5.05 24.02
C ARG A 108 -7.31 -5.05 24.10
N HIS A 109 -6.64 -6.02 23.47
CA HIS A 109 -5.19 -6.08 23.44
C HIS A 109 -4.62 -4.88 22.68
N LEU A 110 -5.10 -4.60 21.47
CA LEU A 110 -4.66 -3.46 20.66
C LEU A 110 -4.85 -2.12 21.41
N ALA A 111 -6.01 -1.92 22.02
CA ALA A 111 -6.28 -0.70 22.79
C ALA A 111 -5.31 -0.52 23.97
N LYS A 112 -5.01 -1.62 24.69
CA LYS A 112 -4.03 -1.59 25.79
C LYS A 112 -2.62 -1.27 25.27
N THR A 113 -2.21 -1.89 24.18
CA THR A 113 -0.88 -1.67 23.58
C THR A 113 -0.71 -0.23 23.10
N ILE A 114 -1.71 0.33 22.40
CA ILE A 114 -1.70 1.72 21.94
C ILE A 114 -1.68 2.68 23.15
N SER A 115 -2.52 2.44 24.17
CA SER A 115 -2.54 3.28 25.37
C SER A 115 -1.21 3.29 26.11
N ALA A 116 -0.53 2.14 26.21
CA ALA A 116 0.79 2.05 26.81
C ALA A 116 1.83 2.80 25.97
N ALA A 117 1.81 2.63 24.65
CA ALA A 117 2.73 3.32 23.75
C ALA A 117 2.57 4.86 23.78
N ILE A 118 1.33 5.37 23.90
CA ILE A 118 1.08 6.81 24.08
C ILE A 118 1.68 7.31 25.40
N ALA A 119 1.46 6.57 26.50
CA ALA A 119 1.96 6.95 27.82
C ALA A 119 3.50 6.90 27.90
N ASP A 120 4.10 5.83 27.38
CA ASP A 120 5.51 5.52 27.62
C ASP A 120 6.44 6.08 26.53
N LYS A 121 5.98 6.19 25.27
CA LYS A 121 6.82 6.55 24.11
C LYS A 121 6.53 7.95 23.54
N LYS A 122 5.69 8.75 24.19
CA LYS A 122 5.25 10.09 23.73
C LYS A 122 4.65 10.10 22.31
N LEU A 123 4.11 8.96 21.88
CA LEU A 123 3.40 8.86 20.61
C LEU A 123 2.01 9.48 20.74
N LEU A 124 1.47 9.97 19.64
CA LEU A 124 0.16 10.58 19.56
C LEU A 124 -0.83 9.60 18.93
N PRO A 125 -2.15 9.74 19.18
CA PRO A 125 -3.16 8.90 18.55
C PRO A 125 -3.06 8.82 17.02
N ARG A 126 -2.61 9.90 16.37
CA ARG A 126 -2.41 9.97 14.90
C ARG A 126 -1.25 9.14 14.37
N ASP A 127 -0.36 8.68 15.25
CA ASP A 127 0.78 7.85 14.87
C ASP A 127 0.38 6.37 14.74
N PHE A 128 -0.88 6.03 15.08
CA PHE A 128 -1.44 4.70 14.96
C PHE A 128 -2.52 4.66 13.88
N VAL A 129 -2.49 3.62 13.05
CA VAL A 129 -3.51 3.34 12.03
C VAL A 129 -4.01 1.91 12.19
N ARG A 130 -5.33 1.72 12.06
CA ARG A 130 -5.94 0.39 12.01
C ARG A 130 -6.47 0.14 10.60
N THR A 131 -5.94 -0.89 9.95
CA THR A 131 -6.44 -1.38 8.67
C THR A 131 -7.29 -2.64 8.89
N ARG A 132 -8.16 -2.96 7.93
CA ARG A 132 -8.97 -4.19 7.93
C ARG A 132 -9.12 -4.69 6.51
N SER A 133 -9.09 -6.01 6.33
CA SER A 133 -9.63 -6.61 5.11
C SER A 133 -11.14 -6.72 5.26
N ALA A 134 -11.90 -6.21 4.29
CA ALA A 134 -13.31 -6.50 4.18
C ALA A 134 -13.44 -7.70 3.24
N GLU A 135 -13.45 -8.92 3.78
CA GLU A 135 -13.77 -10.07 2.96
C GLU A 135 -15.22 -9.98 2.45
N GLY A 136 -15.40 -10.30 1.17
CA GLY A 136 -16.67 -10.24 0.47
C GLY A 136 -17.70 -11.20 1.09
N ARG A 137 -18.87 -10.61 1.40
CA ARG A 137 -20.12 -11.21 1.93
C ARG A 137 -20.17 -11.38 3.45
N GLY A 138 -20.81 -10.39 4.10
CA GLY A 138 -21.57 -10.66 5.34
C GLY A 138 -21.21 -9.84 6.58
N LEU A 139 -20.95 -8.54 6.50
CA LEU A 139 -20.89 -7.72 7.72
C LEU A 139 -21.49 -6.33 7.53
N ARG A 140 -22.83 -6.27 7.58
CA ARG A 140 -23.61 -5.05 7.71
C ARG A 140 -24.01 -4.74 9.17
N ARG A 141 -23.40 -5.34 10.20
CA ARG A 141 -23.99 -5.31 11.55
C ARG A 141 -23.09 -5.07 12.78
N CYS A 142 -21.93 -4.43 12.63
CA CYS A 142 -21.06 -4.19 13.81
C CYS A 142 -20.53 -2.75 13.98
N ILE A 143 -21.15 -1.73 13.37
CA ILE A 143 -20.70 -0.33 13.57
C ILE A 143 -21.68 0.52 14.42
N GLU A 144 -22.75 -0.07 14.97
CA GLU A 144 -23.71 0.72 15.78
C GLU A 144 -23.61 0.55 17.30
N THR A 145 -22.64 -0.19 17.84
CA THR A 145 -22.50 -0.32 19.30
C THR A 145 -21.04 -0.34 19.72
N SER A 146 -20.40 0.83 19.70
CA SER A 146 -19.27 1.24 20.58
C SER A 146 -18.82 2.64 20.18
N PHE A 147 -19.66 3.63 20.47
CA PHE A 147 -19.27 4.97 20.89
C PHE A 147 -20.13 5.31 22.11
#